data_AF-A0A7K2X6T7-F1
#
_entry.id   AF-A0A7K2X6T7-F1
#
_cell.length_a   1.000
_cell.length_b   1.000
_cell.length_c   1.000
_cell.angle_alpha   90.00
_cell.angle_beta   90.00
_cell.angle_gamma   90.00
#
_symmetry.space_group_name_H-M   'P 1'
#
loop_
_entity.id
_entity.type
_entity.pdbx_description
1 polymer ?
#
loop_
_entity_poly.entity_id
_entity_poly.type
_entity_poly.pdbx_seq_one_letter_code
_entity_poly.pdbx_strand_id
1 'polypeptide(L)'
;MPSFTGDASPFGGGDPYADYRTADFPFTQYADLADRRLGAGVIAANDEFFAERENLLKPGAAEFDPEHFGHKGKIMDGWETRRRRG
;
A
#
# COMPACT_ATOMS: atom_id res chain seq x y z
N MET A 1 -28.39 2.82 -8.17
CA MET A 1 -28.41 2.81 -6.69
C MET A 1 -27.13 2.13 -6.24
N PRO A 2 -26.32 2.68 -5.33
CA PRO A 2 -25.15 1.95 -4.84
C PRO A 2 -25.64 0.83 -3.93
N SER A 3 -25.42 -0.43 -4.33
CA SER A 3 -25.71 -1.59 -3.49
C SER A 3 -24.64 -1.70 -2.42
N PHE A 4 -25.06 -1.79 -1.16
CA PHE A 4 -24.19 -2.19 -0.06
C PHE A 4 -23.69 -3.61 -0.33
N THR A 5 -22.37 -3.79 -0.51
CA THR A 5 -21.74 -5.08 -0.86
C THR A 5 -21.75 -6.09 0.30
N GLY A 6 -22.23 -5.69 1.48
CA GLY A 6 -22.20 -6.52 2.70
C GLY A 6 -20.92 -6.31 3.51
N ASP A 7 -20.80 -7.04 4.62
CA ASP A 7 -19.56 -7.10 5.40
C ASP A 7 -18.48 -7.83 4.60
N ALA A 8 -17.22 -7.37 4.71
CA ALA A 8 -16.09 -8.06 4.11
C ALA A 8 -16.03 -9.50 4.63
N SER A 9 -16.08 -10.48 3.72
CA SER A 9 -15.93 -11.88 4.11
C SER A 9 -14.55 -12.10 4.75
N PRO A 10 -14.43 -12.99 5.76
CA PRO A 10 -13.13 -13.36 6.30
C PRO A 10 -12.22 -13.83 5.16
N PHE A 11 -10.98 -13.33 5.13
CA PHE A 11 -10.02 -13.68 4.09
C PHE A 11 -9.80 -15.21 4.07
N GLY A 12 -10.38 -15.87 3.06
CA GLY A 12 -10.44 -17.34 2.96
C GLY A 12 -9.15 -18.01 2.49
N GLY A 13 -8.08 -17.23 2.28
CA GLY A 13 -6.90 -17.65 1.53
C GLY A 13 -7.11 -17.45 0.03
N GLY A 14 -6.19 -16.74 -0.60
CA GLY A 14 -6.23 -16.28 -1.99
C GLY A 14 -5.11 -15.27 -2.22
N ASP A 15 -5.05 -14.64 -3.39
CA ASP A 15 -4.21 -13.44 -3.54
C ASP A 15 -4.87 -12.30 -2.73
N PRO A 16 -4.26 -11.82 -1.62
CA PRO A 16 -4.80 -10.71 -0.85
C PRO A 16 -4.88 -9.41 -1.66
N TYR A 17 -4.37 -9.39 -2.90
CA TYR A 17 -4.46 -8.29 -3.84
C TYR A 17 -5.45 -8.45 -5.01
N ALA A 18 -6.16 -9.58 -5.11
CA ALA A 18 -7.04 -9.86 -6.25
C ALA A 18 -8.35 -9.04 -6.25
N ASP A 19 -8.91 -8.75 -5.08
CA ASP A 19 -10.29 -8.25 -4.96
C ASP A 19 -10.44 -6.74 -5.25
N TYR A 20 -9.40 -5.93 -5.02
CA TYR A 20 -9.48 -4.46 -5.20
C TYR A 20 -9.04 -3.98 -6.57
N ARG A 21 -8.29 -4.79 -7.34
CA ARG A 21 -7.88 -4.42 -8.71
C ARG A 21 -8.90 -4.80 -9.77
N THR A 22 -9.82 -5.72 -9.45
CA THR A 22 -10.83 -6.25 -10.39
C THR A 22 -12.18 -5.57 -10.25
N ALA A 23 -12.37 -4.72 -9.24
CA ALA A 23 -13.57 -3.93 -9.13
C ALA A 23 -13.58 -2.82 -10.19
N ASP A 24 -14.39 -3.01 -11.23
CA ASP A 24 -14.72 -2.00 -12.25
C ASP A 24 -15.51 -0.85 -11.61
N PHE A 25 -14.82 -0.02 -10.82
CA PHE A 25 -15.42 1.21 -10.34
C PHE A 25 -15.42 2.24 -11.46
N PRO A 26 -16.46 3.08 -11.59
CA PRO A 26 -16.55 4.09 -12.66
C PRO A 26 -15.41 5.12 -12.64
N PHE A 27 -14.60 5.18 -11.58
CA PHE A 27 -13.46 6.08 -11.45
C PHE A 27 -12.11 5.46 -11.83
N THR A 28 -12.01 4.14 -12.08
CA THR A 28 -10.73 3.50 -12.45
C THR A 28 -10.18 3.95 -13.81
N GLN A 29 -11.02 4.59 -14.64
CA GLN A 29 -10.62 5.22 -15.89
C GLN A 29 -9.83 6.53 -15.71
N TYR A 30 -9.88 7.15 -14.53
CA TYR A 30 -9.16 8.39 -14.26
C TYR A 30 -7.73 8.11 -13.82
N ALA A 31 -6.86 9.10 -14.02
CA ALA A 31 -5.49 9.02 -13.56
C ALA A 31 -5.42 8.99 -12.02
N ASP A 32 -4.57 8.12 -11.49
CA ASP A 32 -4.16 8.19 -10.09
C ASP A 32 -3.23 9.38 -9.89
N LEU A 33 -3.72 10.42 -9.23
CA LEU A 33 -2.96 11.65 -8.97
C LEU A 33 -1.80 11.44 -7.98
N ALA A 34 -1.80 10.33 -7.24
CA ALA A 34 -0.70 9.92 -6.38
C ALA A 34 0.34 9.07 -7.11
N ASP A 35 0.17 8.78 -8.41
CA ASP A 35 1.11 7.98 -9.17
C ASP A 35 2.45 8.71 -9.34
N ARG A 36 3.52 8.09 -8.82
CA ARG A 36 4.89 8.59 -8.94
C ARG A 36 5.32 8.80 -10.39
N ARG A 37 4.78 8.04 -11.34
CA ARG A 37 5.05 8.18 -12.78
C ARG A 37 4.52 9.51 -13.34
N LEU A 38 3.53 10.11 -12.69
CA LEU A 38 2.99 11.43 -13.03
C LEU A 38 3.65 12.58 -12.24
N GLY A 39 4.71 12.27 -11.48
CA GLY A 39 5.45 13.27 -10.69
C GLY A 39 4.96 13.45 -9.26
N ALA A 40 4.07 12.57 -8.77
CA ALA A 40 3.67 12.59 -7.37
C ALA A 40 4.87 12.33 -6.44
N GLY A 41 4.88 13.02 -5.30
CA GLY A 41 5.92 12.91 -4.28
C GLY A 41 5.37 13.18 -2.90
N VAL A 42 5.98 12.55 -1.88
CA VAL A 42 5.59 12.78 -0.48
C VAL A 42 6.38 13.96 0.07
N ILE A 43 5.67 14.96 0.58
CA ILE A 43 6.28 16.23 1.02
C ILE A 43 6.89 16.10 2.42
N ALA A 44 6.26 15.33 3.31
CA ALA A 44 6.74 15.11 4.66
C ALA A 44 6.16 13.83 5.27
N ALA A 45 6.91 13.21 6.19
CA ALA A 45 6.43 12.23 7.15
C ALA A 45 6.97 12.52 8.54
N ASN A 46 6.25 12.07 9.56
CA ASN A 46 6.61 12.23 10.96
C ASN A 46 7.60 11.15 11.46
N ASP A 47 7.62 9.97 10.85
CA ASP A 47 8.53 8.86 11.18
C ASP A 47 8.63 7.93 9.96
N GLU A 48 9.82 7.40 9.68
CA GLU A 48 10.13 6.48 8.58
C GLU A 48 11.22 5.49 9.02
N PHE A 49 11.19 5.10 10.29
CA PHE A 49 12.28 4.34 10.87
C PHE A 49 12.44 2.94 10.25
N PHE A 50 11.33 2.26 9.96
CA PHE A 50 11.32 0.88 9.47
C PHE A 50 11.14 0.78 7.96
N ALA A 51 10.33 1.63 7.35
CA ALA A 51 10.20 1.69 5.89
C ALA A 51 9.85 3.11 5.41
N GLU A 52 10.29 3.45 4.20
CA GLU A 52 10.16 4.79 3.61
C GLU A 52 8.73 5.04 3.11
N ARG A 53 8.21 6.26 3.34
CA ARG A 53 6.86 6.66 2.89
C ARG A 53 6.73 6.66 1.36
N GLU A 54 7.84 6.88 0.63
CA GLU A 54 7.87 6.87 -0.83
C GLU A 54 7.47 5.53 -1.42
N ASN A 55 7.59 4.43 -0.67
CA ASN A 55 7.12 3.11 -1.10
C ASN A 55 5.62 3.09 -1.37
N LEU A 56 4.82 3.94 -0.70
CA LEU A 56 3.37 4.04 -0.93
C LEU A 56 3.01 4.54 -2.33
N LEU A 57 3.92 5.23 -3.00
CA LEU A 57 3.70 5.76 -4.35
C LEU A 57 4.27 4.84 -5.44
N LYS A 58 4.87 3.70 -5.08
CA LYS A 58 5.41 2.76 -6.06
C LYS A 58 4.25 2.07 -6.78
N PRO A 59 4.24 2.07 -8.12
CA PRO A 59 3.24 1.34 -8.88
C PRO A 59 3.52 -0.17 -8.75
N GLY A 60 2.50 -0.95 -8.38
CA GLY A 60 2.60 -2.41 -8.30
C GLY A 60 1.92 -3.00 -7.07
N ALA A 61 2.09 -4.30 -6.88
CA ALA A 61 1.78 -4.95 -5.61
C ALA A 61 3.00 -4.82 -4.70
N ALA A 62 2.74 -4.65 -3.40
CA ALA A 62 3.81 -4.66 -2.42
C ALA A 62 4.48 -6.03 -2.39
N GLU A 63 5.81 -6.05 -2.41
CA GLU A 63 6.60 -7.27 -2.34
C GLU A 63 7.07 -7.54 -0.90
N PHE A 64 6.99 -8.82 -0.49
CA PHE A 64 7.60 -9.29 0.75
C PHE A 64 8.67 -10.33 0.43
N ASP A 65 9.92 -9.93 0.56
CA ASP A 65 11.08 -10.82 0.48
C ASP A 65 11.51 -11.20 1.90
N PRO A 66 11.37 -12.46 2.36
CA PRO A 66 11.77 -12.92 3.70
C PRO A 66 13.26 -12.85 4.00
N GLU A 67 14.14 -12.75 3.00
CA GLU A 67 15.60 -12.72 3.13
C GLU A 67 16.19 -11.31 3.02
N HIS A 68 15.38 -10.32 2.62
CA HIS A 68 15.85 -8.94 2.49
C HIS A 68 15.96 -8.22 3.85
N PHE A 69 17.19 -7.88 4.27
CA PHE A 69 17.47 -7.13 5.49
C PHE A 69 18.46 -6.01 5.22
N GLY A 70 18.14 -4.81 5.72
CA GLY A 70 19.05 -3.68 5.75
C GLY A 70 19.66 -3.48 7.15
N HIS A 71 20.45 -2.44 7.30
CA HIS A 71 21.10 -2.07 8.56
C HIS A 71 20.13 -1.70 9.69
N LYS A 72 18.84 -1.46 9.38
CA LYS A 72 17.77 -1.16 10.36
C LYS A 72 16.81 -2.33 10.60
N GLY A 73 17.09 -3.50 10.04
CA GLY A 73 16.23 -4.68 10.12
C GLY A 73 15.58 -5.04 8.80
N LYS A 74 14.40 -5.65 8.88
CA LYS A 74 13.64 -6.12 7.71
C LYS A 74 13.31 -4.94 6.81
N ILE A 75 13.59 -5.06 5.52
CA ILE A 75 13.11 -4.09 4.53
C ILE A 75 11.70 -4.52 4.12
N MET A 76 10.78 -3.55 4.13
CA MET A 76 9.39 -3.74 3.77
C MET A 76 9.03 -2.83 2.60
N ASP A 77 8.26 -3.35 1.64
CA ASP A 77 7.69 -2.56 0.55
C ASP A 77 6.39 -1.89 0.99
N GLY A 78 6.55 -0.82 1.77
CA GLY A 78 5.48 -0.03 2.36
C GLY A 78 6.02 1.09 3.24
N TRP A 79 5.17 1.74 4.02
CA TRP A 79 5.56 2.74 5.02
C TRP A 79 5.35 2.18 6.43
N GLU A 80 6.40 2.19 7.25
CA GLU A 80 6.31 1.67 8.62
C GLU A 80 7.04 2.58 9.62
N THR A 81 6.34 2.85 10.72
CA THR A 81 6.77 3.77 11.78
C THR A 81 7.01 3.04 13.09
N ARG A 82 7.75 3.67 14.01
CA ARG A 82 7.92 3.12 15.36
C ARG A 82 6.62 3.11 16.15
N ARG A 83 6.41 2.04 16.92
CA ARG A 83 5.35 1.97 17.92
C ARG A 83 5.62 2.98 19.04
N ARG A 84 4.66 3.84 19.31
CA ARG A 84 4.71 4.76 20.46
C ARG A 84 3.99 4.11 21.63
N ARG A 85 4.67 4.03 22.78
CA ARG A 85 4.05 3.71 24.07
C ARG A 85 4.18 4.99 24.90
N GLY A 86 3.05 5.54 25.31
CA GLY A 86 3.01 6.71 26.19
C GLY A 86 3.63 6.42 27.55
#